data_AF-A0A9D2D6F2-F1
#
_entry.id   AF-A0A9D2D6F2-F1
#
_cell.length_a   1.000
_cell.length_b   1.000
_cell.length_c   1.000
_cell.angle_alpha   90.00
_cell.angle_beta   90.00
_cell.angle_gamma   90.00
#
_symmetry.space_group_name_H-M   'P 1'
#
loop_
_entity.id
_entity.type
_entity.pdbx_description
1 polymer ?
#
loop_
_entity_poly.entity_id
_entity_poly.type
_entity_poly.pdbx_seq_one_letter_code
_entity_poly.pdbx_strand_id
1 'polypeptide(L)'
;MIAAVSVLAILAGVFLVTTIVFYALYAREKGKTAQNAADKVKVIDGVRYSLDEAVTREGEANVTLQKGDVLLRQGVSYTAKKGSALLPGTYTALAASDAATSFKLRAGGLVRSYNHGDTLVLAEGEEVCAVSCNVILR
;
A
#
# COMPACT_ATOMS: atom_id res chain seq x y z
N MET A 1 -24.97 -52.59 -31.74
CA MET A 1 -24.62 -52.42 -30.31
C MET A 1 -23.16 -52.02 -30.10
N ILE A 2 -22.19 -52.70 -30.71
CA ILE A 2 -20.74 -52.39 -30.54
C ILE A 2 -20.39 -50.95 -30.94
N ALA A 3 -20.89 -50.45 -32.07
CA ALA A 3 -20.63 -49.08 -32.54
C ALA A 3 -21.16 -47.99 -31.58
N ALA A 4 -22.30 -48.23 -30.93
CA ALA A 4 -22.85 -47.29 -29.94
C ALA A 4 -22.01 -47.27 -28.66
N VAL A 5 -21.52 -48.44 -28.23
CA VAL A 5 -20.63 -48.57 -27.06
C VAL A 5 -19.26 -47.92 -27.31
N SER A 6 -18.70 -48.07 -28.51
CA SER A 6 -17.43 -47.42 -28.87
C SER A 6 -17.54 -45.90 -28.94
N VAL A 7 -18.64 -45.36 -29.46
CA VAL A 7 -18.87 -43.90 -29.49
C VAL A 7 -19.04 -43.35 -28.08
N LEU A 8 -19.78 -44.07 -27.21
CA LEU A 8 -19.97 -43.67 -25.81
C LEU A 8 -18.65 -43.66 -25.03
N ALA A 9 -17.77 -44.63 -25.28
CA ALA A 9 -16.45 -44.71 -24.65
C ALA A 9 -15.54 -43.55 -25.05
N ILE A 10 -15.56 -43.15 -26.33
CA ILE A 10 -14.78 -42.00 -26.82
C ILE A 10 -15.28 -40.70 -26.18
N LEU A 11 -16.60 -40.50 -26.12
CA LEU A 11 -17.20 -39.32 -25.49
C LEU A 11 -16.87 -39.23 -24.00
N ALA A 12 -16.91 -40.36 -23.28
CA ALA A 12 -16.51 -40.42 -21.87
C ALA A 12 -15.03 -40.08 -21.68
N GLY A 13 -14.16 -40.57 -22.58
CA GLY A 13 -12.73 -40.24 -22.57
C GLY A 13 -12.46 -38.75 -22.78
N VAL A 14 -13.11 -38.14 -23.77
CA VAL A 14 -12.98 -36.69 -24.03
C VAL A 14 -13.51 -35.88 -22.83
N PHE A 15 -14.65 -36.27 -22.27
CA PHE A 15 -15.22 -35.61 -21.09
C PHE A 15 -14.28 -35.67 -19.88
N LEU A 16 -13.66 -36.83 -19.63
CA LEU A 16 -12.70 -36.99 -18.55
C LEU A 16 -11.46 -36.10 -18.74
N VAL A 17 -10.92 -36.01 -19.96
CA VAL A 17 -9.77 -35.12 -20.23
C VAL A 17 -10.16 -33.66 -20.02
N THR A 18 -11.34 -33.24 -20.51
CA THR A 18 -11.79 -31.85 -20.34
C THR A 18 -12.00 -31.47 -18.87
N THR A 19 -12.54 -32.36 -18.04
CA THR A 19 -12.76 -32.09 -16.61
C THR A 19 -11.43 -31.95 -15.85
N ILE A 20 -10.42 -32.75 -16.17
CA ILE A 20 -9.07 -32.63 -15.59
C ILE A 20 -8.42 -31.30 -15.98
N VAL A 21 -8.52 -30.89 -17.24
CA VAL A 21 -7.96 -29.61 -17.72
C VAL A 21 -8.65 -28.43 -17.04
N PHE A 22 -9.99 -28.44 -16.99
CA PHE A 22 -10.75 -27.39 -16.29
C PHE A 22 -10.43 -27.34 -14.80
N TYR A 23 -10.29 -28.49 -14.14
CA TYR A 23 -9.89 -28.53 -12.74
C TYR A 23 -8.47 -27.99 -12.52
N ALA A 24 -7.51 -28.32 -13.39
CA ALA A 24 -6.14 -27.82 -13.31
C ALA A 24 -6.08 -26.30 -13.54
N LEU A 25 -6.89 -25.77 -14.48
CA LEU A 25 -7.02 -24.33 -14.71
C LEU A 25 -7.68 -23.63 -13.51
N TYR A 26 -8.78 -24.18 -12.99
CA TYR A 26 -9.46 -23.66 -11.81
C TYR A 26 -8.58 -23.69 -10.55
N ALA A 27 -7.79 -24.76 -10.34
CA ALA A 27 -6.85 -24.85 -9.23
C ALA A 27 -5.69 -23.84 -9.39
N ARG A 28 -5.20 -23.63 -10.61
CA ARG A 28 -4.22 -22.57 -10.92
C ARG A 28 -4.77 -21.18 -10.64
N GLU A 29 -6.03 -20.94 -11.02
CA GLU A 29 -6.68 -19.64 -10.81
C GLU A 29 -6.97 -19.42 -9.33
N LYS A 30 -7.44 -20.44 -8.60
CA LYS A 30 -7.61 -20.36 -7.14
C LYS A 30 -6.29 -20.16 -6.40
N GLY A 31 -5.19 -20.74 -6.88
CA GLY A 31 -3.84 -20.48 -6.36
C GLY A 31 -3.39 -19.03 -6.59
N LYS A 32 -3.70 -18.46 -7.75
CA LYS A 32 -3.44 -17.05 -8.09
C LYS A 32 -4.35 -16.08 -7.33
N THR A 33 -5.61 -16.44 -7.08
CA THR A 33 -6.55 -15.65 -6.28
C THR A 33 -6.22 -15.75 -4.79
N ALA A 34 -5.71 -16.88 -4.29
CA ALA A 34 -5.18 -16.98 -2.93
C ALA A 34 -3.89 -16.15 -2.74
N GLN A 35 -3.04 -16.06 -3.77
CA GLN A 35 -1.88 -15.15 -3.78
C GLN A 35 -2.26 -13.66 -3.90
N ASN A 36 -3.44 -13.33 -4.45
CA ASN A 36 -3.85 -11.93 -4.65
C ASN A 36 -4.96 -11.45 -3.69
N ALA A 37 -5.58 -12.33 -2.88
CA ALA A 37 -6.68 -11.97 -1.97
C ALA A 37 -6.37 -12.22 -0.48
N ALA A 38 -5.24 -12.85 -0.14
CA ALA A 38 -4.84 -13.08 1.24
C ALA A 38 -3.36 -12.73 1.49
N ASP A 39 -2.79 -11.91 0.60
CA ASP A 39 -1.47 -11.37 0.83
C ASP A 39 -1.59 -10.27 1.89
N LYS A 40 -0.90 -10.49 3.00
CA LYS A 40 -0.34 -9.49 3.92
C LYS A 40 -0.63 -9.69 5.40
N VAL A 41 -0.63 -10.93 5.92
CA VAL A 41 -0.45 -11.12 7.36
C VAL A 41 0.55 -12.24 7.68
N LYS A 42 1.68 -11.88 8.29
CA LYS A 42 2.65 -12.82 8.87
C LYS A 42 2.20 -13.10 10.30
N VAL A 43 1.89 -14.35 10.61
CA VAL A 43 1.57 -14.77 11.99
C VAL A 43 2.84 -15.33 12.61
N ILE A 44 3.34 -14.69 13.68
CA ILE A 44 4.44 -15.19 14.51
C ILE A 44 3.87 -15.36 15.91
N ASP A 45 4.04 -16.54 16.52
CA ASP A 45 3.58 -16.89 17.87
C ASP A 45 2.10 -16.55 18.18
N GLY A 46 1.21 -16.78 17.21
CA GLY A 46 -0.23 -16.59 17.37
C GLY A 46 -0.71 -15.13 17.24
N VAL A 47 0.19 -14.19 16.96
CA VAL A 47 -0.14 -12.77 16.78
C VAL A 47 -0.05 -12.39 15.30
N ARG A 48 -1.06 -11.67 14.81
CA ARG A 48 -1.23 -11.27 13.40
C ARG A 48 -0.49 -9.96 13.11
N TYR A 49 0.52 -9.97 12.25
CA TYR A 49 1.24 -8.77 11.78
C TYR A 49 0.96 -8.46 10.31
N SER A 50 0.58 -7.23 9.99
CA SER A 50 0.43 -6.71 8.63
C SER A 50 1.80 -6.66 7.91
N LEU A 51 1.83 -6.95 6.60
CA LEU A 51 3.08 -7.22 5.85
C LEU A 51 3.60 -6.06 4.96
N ASP A 52 3.08 -4.84 5.06
CA ASP A 52 3.68 -3.71 4.31
C ASP A 52 4.75 -2.97 5.11
N GLU A 53 5.98 -3.22 4.67
CA GLU A 53 7.23 -2.46 4.76
C GLU A 53 7.24 -1.20 5.64
N ALA A 54 7.71 -1.39 6.87
CA ALA A 54 8.76 -0.54 7.44
C ALA A 54 9.57 -1.38 8.45
N VAL A 55 10.34 -2.36 7.95
CA VAL A 55 11.53 -2.80 8.69
C VAL A 55 12.67 -1.89 8.25
N THR A 56 12.59 -0.61 8.58
CA THR A 56 13.78 0.22 8.66
C THR A 56 14.53 -0.22 9.92
N ARG A 57 15.53 -1.07 9.70
CA ARG A 57 16.69 -1.12 10.59
C ARG A 57 17.14 0.33 10.85
N GLU A 58 17.58 0.61 12.09
CA GLU A 58 18.24 1.86 12.50
C GLU A 58 17.38 2.94 13.17
N GLY A 59 16.46 2.57 14.07
CA GLY A 59 15.97 3.49 15.10
C GLY A 59 15.01 4.61 14.63
N GLU A 60 14.51 4.53 13.39
CA GLU A 60 13.43 5.39 12.91
C GLU A 60 12.06 4.85 13.39
N ALA A 61 11.17 5.76 13.80
CA ALA A 61 9.86 5.41 14.33
C ALA A 61 9.01 4.62 13.30
N ASN A 62 8.28 3.60 13.76
CA ASN A 62 7.36 2.83 12.92
C ASN A 62 6.13 3.69 12.57
N VAL A 63 6.06 4.17 11.32
CA VAL A 63 4.96 5.02 10.85
C VAL A 63 3.95 4.18 10.08
N THR A 64 2.70 4.13 10.52
CA THR A 64 1.62 3.46 9.78
C THR A 64 0.99 4.45 8.79
N LEU A 65 1.19 4.22 7.48
CA LEU A 65 0.63 5.05 6.41
C LEU A 65 -0.68 4.44 5.88
N GLN A 66 -1.68 5.29 5.65
CA GLN A 66 -2.91 4.95 4.95
C GLN A 66 -2.78 5.22 3.44
N LYS A 67 -3.68 4.63 2.65
CA LYS A 67 -3.71 4.85 1.20
C LYS A 67 -4.02 6.32 0.90
N GLY A 68 -3.07 7.02 0.29
CA GLY A 68 -3.17 8.44 -0.04
C GLY A 68 -2.34 9.36 0.85
N ASP A 69 -1.80 8.84 1.95
CA ASP A 69 -0.87 9.59 2.81
C ASP A 69 0.45 9.84 2.09
N VAL A 70 1.05 11.02 2.33
CA VAL A 70 2.38 11.36 1.85
C VAL A 70 3.33 11.50 3.04
N LEU A 71 4.39 10.70 3.07
CA LEU A 71 5.45 10.81 4.06
C LEU A 71 6.49 11.85 3.61
N LEU A 72 6.54 12.98 4.31
CA LEU A 72 7.62 13.95 4.21
C LEU A 72 8.79 13.49 5.10
N ARG A 73 9.90 13.10 4.46
CA ARG A 73 11.15 12.83 5.17
C ARG A 73 11.82 14.13 5.60
N GLN A 74 12.41 14.12 6.79
CA GLN A 74 13.13 15.26 7.32
C GLN A 74 14.26 15.68 6.37
N GLY A 75 14.37 16.98 6.10
CA GLY A 75 15.39 17.56 5.25
C GLY A 75 15.18 17.36 3.75
N VAL A 76 14.12 16.64 3.34
CA VAL A 76 13.77 16.45 1.93
C VAL A 76 12.66 17.44 1.55
N SER A 77 12.87 18.12 0.44
CA SER A 77 11.90 19.04 -0.15
C SER A 77 11.01 18.33 -1.17
N TYR A 78 9.71 18.62 -1.11
CA TYR A 78 8.69 18.11 -2.00
C TYR A 78 7.95 19.27 -2.63
N THR A 79 7.67 19.19 -3.93
CA THR A 79 6.90 20.21 -4.65
C THR A 79 5.48 19.71 -4.86
N ALA A 80 4.50 20.47 -4.39
CA ALA A 80 3.09 20.21 -4.65
C ALA A 80 2.78 20.53 -6.11
N LYS A 81 2.62 19.50 -6.94
CA LYS A 81 2.36 19.66 -8.37
C LYS A 81 1.43 18.58 -8.87
N LYS A 82 0.49 18.94 -9.74
CA LYS A 82 -0.39 17.97 -10.41
C LYS A 82 0.43 16.94 -11.19
N GLY A 83 0.23 15.66 -10.89
CA GLY A 83 0.97 14.55 -11.51
C GLY A 83 2.32 14.22 -10.86
N SER A 84 2.65 14.85 -9.75
CA SER A 84 3.80 14.49 -8.91
C SER A 84 3.38 13.63 -7.71
N ALA A 85 4.34 13.22 -6.88
CA ALA A 85 4.09 12.45 -5.67
C ALA A 85 3.30 13.21 -4.59
N LEU A 86 3.29 14.56 -4.65
CA LEU A 86 2.55 15.43 -3.76
C LEU A 86 1.62 16.32 -4.58
N LEU A 87 0.32 16.21 -4.35
CA LEU A 87 -0.67 17.02 -5.05
C LEU A 87 -0.86 18.36 -4.32
N PRO A 88 -1.27 19.44 -5.00
CA PRO A 88 -1.76 20.63 -4.32
C PRO A 88 -3.07 20.32 -3.58
N GLY A 89 -3.29 20.96 -2.44
CA GLY A 89 -4.51 20.76 -1.66
C GLY A 89 -4.36 21.06 -0.19
N THR A 90 -5.38 20.67 0.56
CA THR A 90 -5.43 20.78 2.01
C THR A 90 -5.10 19.43 2.63
N TYR A 91 -4.14 19.43 3.54
CA TYR A 91 -3.65 18.27 4.24
C TYR A 91 -3.75 18.49 5.75
N THR A 92 -3.91 17.39 6.49
CA THR A 92 -3.69 17.30 7.92
C THR A 92 -2.23 16.88 8.13
N ALA A 93 -1.46 17.72 8.81
CA ALA A 93 -0.07 17.44 9.13
C ALA A 93 0.03 16.66 10.44
N LEU A 94 0.54 15.44 10.36
CA LEU A 94 0.70 14.53 11.50
C LEU A 94 2.19 14.30 11.75
N ALA A 95 2.62 14.44 13.00
CA ALA A 95 3.97 14.03 13.38
C ALA A 95 4.11 12.51 13.18
N ALA A 96 5.21 12.08 12.56
CA ALA A 96 5.48 10.66 12.35
C ALA A 96 6.02 9.94 13.61
N SER A 97 6.32 10.70 14.67
CA SER A 97 6.73 10.17 15.97
C SER A 97 5.66 10.47 17.00
N ASP A 98 5.20 9.45 17.73
CA ASP A 98 4.21 9.58 18.80
C ASP A 98 4.66 10.49 19.94
N ALA A 99 5.97 10.71 20.09
CA ALA A 99 6.52 11.60 21.12
C ALA A 99 6.46 13.09 20.73
N ALA A 100 6.30 13.42 19.44
CA ALA A 100 6.37 14.79 18.95
C ALA A 100 4.97 15.41 18.84
N THR A 101 4.62 16.27 19.80
CA THR A 101 3.35 17.03 19.78
C THR A 101 3.42 18.26 18.86
N SER A 102 4.63 18.78 18.60
CA SER A 102 4.87 19.88 17.67
C SER A 102 6.10 19.61 16.81
N PHE A 103 6.09 20.15 15.58
CA PHE A 103 7.13 20.00 14.59
C PHE A 103 7.23 21.24 13.69
N LYS A 104 8.31 21.35 12.93
CA LYS A 104 8.56 22.47 12.02
C LYS A 104 8.48 22.01 10.58
N LEU A 105 7.69 22.74 9.79
CA LEU A 105 7.63 22.61 8.34
C LEU A 105 8.12 23.91 7.70
N ARG A 106 8.87 23.78 6.61
CA ARG A 106 9.12 24.87 5.68
C ARG A 106 8.09 24.76 4.57
N ALA A 107 7.19 25.73 4.44
CA ALA A 107 6.23 25.83 3.34
C ALA A 107 6.31 27.24 2.76
N GLY A 108 6.30 27.36 1.43
CA GLY A 108 6.39 28.66 0.75
C GLY A 108 7.64 29.47 1.12
N GLY A 109 8.76 28.78 1.41
CA GLY A 109 10.02 29.40 1.80
C GLY A 109 10.14 29.83 3.27
N LEU A 110 9.07 29.70 4.07
CA LEU A 110 9.06 30.09 5.49
C LEU A 110 8.98 28.86 6.39
N VAL A 111 9.76 28.85 7.48
CA VAL A 111 9.67 27.81 8.51
C VAL A 111 8.64 28.22 9.55
N ARG A 112 7.62 27.37 9.75
CA ARG A 112 6.56 27.57 10.75
C ARG A 112 6.48 26.34 11.65
N SER A 113 6.01 26.55 12.88
CA SER A 113 5.71 25.47 13.81
C SER A 113 4.26 25.02 13.61
N TYR A 114 4.06 23.71 13.59
CA TYR A 114 2.77 23.03 13.48
C TYR A 114 2.65 22.05 14.65
N ASN A 115 1.43 21.84 15.11
CA ASN A 115 1.08 20.79 16.04
C ASN A 115 0.56 19.57 15.29
N HIS A 116 0.60 18.41 15.95
CA HIS A 116 0.01 17.20 15.41
C HIS A 116 -1.50 17.40 15.16
N GLY A 117 -1.94 17.17 13.92
CA GLY A 117 -3.33 17.36 13.50
C GLY A 117 -3.64 18.74 12.91
N ASP A 118 -2.65 19.65 12.83
CA ASP A 118 -2.86 20.96 12.22
C ASP A 118 -3.09 20.85 10.71
N THR A 119 -3.80 21.81 10.16
CA THR A 119 -4.05 21.90 8.72
C THR A 119 -2.90 22.62 7.99
N LEU A 120 -2.43 22.04 6.90
CA LEU A 120 -1.50 22.62 5.95
C LEU A 120 -2.17 22.72 4.58
N VAL A 121 -2.14 23.91 3.98
CA VAL A 121 -2.62 24.12 2.61
C VAL A 121 -1.41 24.34 1.71
N LEU A 122 -1.34 23.61 0.60
CA LEU A 122 -0.29 23.70 -0.40
C LEU A 122 -0.88 24.13 -1.74
N ALA A 123 -0.39 25.25 -2.27
CA ALA A 123 -0.73 25.72 -3.60
C ALA A 123 0.05 24.94 -4.69
N GLU A 124 -0.43 25.01 -5.93
CA GLU A 124 0.28 24.44 -7.08
C GLU A 124 1.65 25.12 -7.26
N GLY A 125 2.70 24.31 -7.33
CA GLY A 125 4.10 24.74 -7.40
C GLY A 125 4.75 25.07 -6.05
N GLU A 126 4.02 24.97 -4.95
CA GLU A 126 4.55 25.28 -3.61
C GLU A 126 5.47 24.16 -3.11
N GLU A 127 6.59 24.55 -2.50
CA GLU A 127 7.55 23.62 -1.91
C GLU A 127 7.29 23.46 -0.42
N VAL A 128 7.29 22.21 0.05
CA VAL A 128 7.20 21.84 1.46
C VAL A 128 8.37 20.94 1.86
N CYS A 129 8.94 21.18 3.04
CA CYS A 129 10.01 20.38 3.61
C CYS A 129 9.78 20.18 5.11
N ALA A 130 9.92 18.95 5.58
CA ALA A 130 9.87 18.66 7.01
C ALA A 130 11.24 18.98 7.64
N VAL A 131 11.28 19.87 8.63
CA VAL A 131 12.55 20.43 9.14
C VAL A 131 13.02 19.71 10.40
N SER A 132 12.12 19.43 11.35
CA SER A 132 12.48 18.92 12.67
C SER A 132 12.32 17.41 12.84
N CYS A 133 11.42 16.79 12.09
CA CYS A 133 11.15 15.35 12.12
C CYS A 133 10.39 14.94 10.86
N ASN A 134 10.18 13.64 10.67
CA ASN A 134 9.31 13.13 9.61
C ASN A 134 7.85 13.53 9.89
N VAL A 135 7.11 13.84 8.83
CA VAL A 135 5.70 14.30 8.91
C VAL A 135 4.87 13.57 7.87
N ILE A 136 3.67 13.18 8.24
CA ILE A 136 2.68 12.59 7.33
C ILE A 136 1.70 13.68 6.93
N LEU A 137 1.43 13.81 5.64
CA LEU A 137 0.33 14.62 5.12
C LEU A 137 -0.84 13.70 4.74
N ARG A 138 -2.01 14.00 5.29
CA ARG A 138 -3.26 13.25 5.05
C ARG A 138 -4.38 14.12 4.52
#